data_AF-A0A4S8PYD8-F1
#
_entry.id   AF-A0A4S8PYD8-F1
#
_cell.length_a   1.000
_cell.length_b   1.000
_cell.length_c   1.000
_cell.angle_alpha   90.00
_cell.angle_beta   90.00
_cell.angle_gamma   90.00
#
_symmetry.space_group_name_H-M   'P 1'
#
loop_
_entity.id
_entity.type
_entity.pdbx_description
1 polymer ?
#
loop_
_entity_poly.entity_id
_entity_poly.type
_entity_poly.pdbx_seq_one_letter_code
_entity_poly.pdbx_strand_id
1 'polypeptide(L)'
;MRWIRGVLRHRSAFLARSAMRRRRRESAFMIEQLPSNEPILPQELTHHLQLLPPALRTTFLLAVNGQTQTEIRHLLSVNEVTLRQRICEIRKRLRAAGLTGSPAERLSERMAFGSIRQALRPMVRHTGATLATHDPDGHLICFGRDLTKSRPAAT
;
A
#
# COMPACT_ATOMS: atom_id res chain seq x y z
N MET A 1 7.77 41.30 16.42
CA MET A 1 7.19 40.10 15.77
C MET A 1 8.19 39.30 14.89
N ARG A 2 9.39 38.96 15.38
CA ARG A 2 10.39 38.18 14.60
C ARG A 2 10.19 36.66 14.70
N TRP A 3 9.66 36.18 15.82
CA TRP A 3 9.39 34.76 16.08
C TRP A 3 8.32 34.17 15.16
N ILE A 4 7.15 34.83 15.04
CA ILE A 4 6.04 34.40 14.17
C ILE A 4 6.47 34.25 12.71
N ARG A 5 7.30 35.18 12.23
CA ARG A 5 7.81 35.16 10.86
C ARG A 5 8.73 33.95 10.60
N GLY A 6 9.53 33.55 11.59
CA GLY A 6 10.33 32.33 11.56
C GLY A 6 9.49 31.06 11.55
N VAL A 7 8.45 31.00 12.39
CA VAL A 7 7.50 29.87 12.43
C VAL A 7 6.77 29.72 11.09
N LEU A 8 6.30 30.83 10.49
CA LEU A 8 5.65 30.81 9.18
C LEU A 8 6.59 30.26 8.09
N ARG A 9 7.86 30.66 8.10
CA ARG A 9 8.88 30.21 7.15
C ARG A 9 9.22 28.72 7.31
N HIS A 10 9.32 28.22 8.55
CA HIS A 10 9.49 26.79 8.78
C HIS A 10 8.28 25.99 8.34
N ARG A 11 7.07 26.50 8.58
CA ARG A 11 5.83 25.86 8.14
C ARG A 11 5.74 25.80 6.60
N SER A 12 6.04 26.89 5.90
CA SER A 12 6.02 26.92 4.44
C SER A 12 7.08 25.98 3.84
N ALA A 13 8.30 25.97 4.39
CA ALA A 13 9.35 25.05 3.98
C ALA A 13 8.98 23.57 4.23
N PHE A 14 8.32 23.28 5.37
CA PHE A 14 7.82 21.94 5.68
C PHE A 14 6.75 21.48 4.68
N LEU A 15 5.80 22.37 4.34
CA LEU A 15 4.76 22.08 3.35
C LEU A 15 5.36 21.83 1.95
N ALA A 16 6.33 22.66 1.55
CA ALA A 16 7.03 22.51 0.25
C ALA A 16 7.78 21.17 0.16
N ARG A 17 8.58 20.81 1.18
CA ARG A 17 9.27 19.51 1.23
C ARG A 17 8.30 18.34 1.23
N SER A 18 7.18 18.47 1.95
CA SER A 18 6.14 17.44 1.99
C SER A 18 5.47 17.25 0.63
N ALA A 19 5.20 18.34 -0.09
CA ALA A 19 4.65 18.32 -1.45
C ALA A 19 5.64 17.70 -2.44
N MET A 20 6.94 18.03 -2.35
CA MET A 20 7.97 17.43 -3.20
C MET A 20 8.11 15.92 -2.94
N ARG A 21 8.22 15.49 -1.68
CA ARG A 21 8.27 14.05 -1.32
C ARG A 21 7.02 13.31 -1.78
N ARG A 22 5.87 13.99 -1.83
CA ARG A 22 4.63 13.46 -2.37
C ARG A 22 4.71 13.29 -3.90
N ARG A 23 5.07 14.34 -4.63
CA ARG A 23 5.27 14.29 -6.09
C ARG A 23 6.28 13.22 -6.50
N ARG A 24 7.35 13.04 -5.73
CA ARG A 24 8.35 11.98 -5.98
C ARG A 24 7.77 10.58 -5.81
N ARG A 25 6.87 10.37 -4.85
CA ARG A 25 6.17 9.08 -4.68
C ARG A 25 5.13 8.86 -5.79
N GLU A 26 4.40 9.91 -6.16
CA GLU A 26 3.39 9.85 -7.23
C GLU A 26 4.04 9.62 -8.61
N SER A 27 5.16 10.29 -8.90
CA SER A 27 5.91 10.08 -10.15
C SER A 27 6.59 8.72 -10.20
N ALA A 28 7.17 8.23 -9.09
CA ALA A 28 7.71 6.87 -9.03
C ALA A 28 6.61 5.82 -9.30
N PHE A 29 5.42 6.02 -8.74
CA PHE A 29 4.26 5.15 -8.99
C PHE A 29 3.80 5.19 -10.47
N MET A 30 3.78 6.38 -11.10
CA MET A 30 3.43 6.51 -12.53
C MET A 30 4.46 5.90 -13.48
N ILE A 31 5.75 5.93 -13.12
CA ILE A 31 6.84 5.38 -13.95
C ILE A 31 6.89 3.84 -13.84
N GLU A 32 6.53 3.28 -12.69
CA GLU A 32 6.49 1.83 -12.46
C GLU A 32 5.27 1.14 -13.12
N GLN A 33 4.36 1.92 -13.73
CA GLN A 33 3.09 1.48 -14.32
C GLN A 33 3.12 1.17 -15.83
N LEU A 34 4.25 1.27 -16.54
CA LEU A 34 4.28 0.86 -17.95
C LEU A 34 4.25 -0.68 -18.02
N PRO A 35 3.11 -1.33 -18.33
CA PRO A 35 3.03 -2.78 -18.29
C PRO A 35 3.53 -3.29 -19.64
N SER A 36 4.71 -3.91 -19.64
CA SER A 36 5.17 -4.76 -20.74
C SER A 36 5.42 -6.17 -20.19
N ASN A 37 4.49 -6.69 -19.38
CA ASN A 37 4.63 -8.04 -18.85
C ASN A 37 3.49 -8.93 -19.34
N GLU A 38 3.90 -9.88 -20.17
CA GLU A 38 3.17 -11.11 -20.43
C GLU A 38 2.90 -11.83 -19.09
N PRO A 39 1.71 -12.43 -18.91
CA PRO A 39 1.40 -13.16 -17.69
C PRO A 39 2.43 -14.27 -17.45
N ILE A 40 3.00 -14.29 -16.24
CA ILE A 40 3.92 -15.36 -15.83
C ILE A 40 3.16 -16.69 -15.88
N LEU A 41 3.60 -17.61 -16.72
CA LEU A 41 3.03 -18.94 -16.82
C LEU A 41 3.20 -19.69 -15.47
N PRO A 42 2.17 -20.39 -14.97
CA PRO A 42 2.23 -21.12 -13.69
C PRO A 42 3.40 -22.13 -13.57
N GLN A 43 3.89 -22.62 -14.71
CA GLN A 43 5.02 -23.55 -14.82
C GLN A 43 6.34 -22.90 -14.34
N GLU A 44 6.59 -21.66 -14.76
CA GLU A 44 7.81 -20.89 -14.44
C GLU A 44 7.90 -20.62 -12.93
N LEU A 45 6.79 -20.17 -12.33
CA LEU A 45 6.71 -19.96 -10.90
C LEU A 45 7.01 -21.25 -10.11
N THR A 46 6.47 -22.38 -10.56
CA THR A 46 6.66 -23.68 -9.89
C THR A 46 8.13 -24.11 -9.90
N HIS A 47 8.82 -23.96 -11.04
CA HIS A 47 10.24 -24.27 -11.16
C HIS A 47 11.09 -23.40 -10.21
N HIS A 48 10.83 -22.10 -10.16
CA HIS A 48 11.55 -21.22 -9.26
C HIS A 48 11.26 -21.47 -7.78
N LEU A 49 10.05 -21.90 -7.42
CA LEU A 49 9.72 -22.31 -6.05
C LEU A 49 10.44 -23.60 -5.62
N GLN A 50 10.85 -24.46 -6.55
CA GLN A 50 11.71 -25.61 -6.25
C GLN A 50 13.16 -25.21 -5.96
N LEU A 51 13.63 -24.09 -6.53
CA LEU A 51 14.96 -23.54 -6.25
C LEU A 51 15.04 -22.78 -4.91
N LEU A 52 13.91 -22.49 -4.27
CA LEU A 52 13.89 -21.84 -2.96
C LEU A 52 14.34 -22.81 -1.86
N PRO A 53 15.18 -22.36 -0.90
CA PRO A 53 15.42 -23.09 0.33
C PRO A 53 14.10 -23.46 1.03
N PRO A 54 14.00 -24.65 1.68
CA PRO A 54 12.74 -25.16 2.23
C PRO A 54 12.03 -24.17 3.16
N ALA A 55 12.79 -23.50 4.03
CA ALA A 55 12.24 -22.49 4.95
C ALA A 55 11.64 -21.27 4.22
N LEU A 56 12.23 -20.84 3.11
CA LEU A 56 11.70 -19.74 2.31
C LEU A 56 10.47 -20.17 1.51
N ARG A 57 10.47 -21.39 0.98
CA ARG A 57 9.34 -21.97 0.25
C ARG A 57 8.11 -22.07 1.14
N THR A 58 8.24 -22.64 2.34
CA THR A 58 7.11 -22.75 3.29
C THR A 58 6.59 -21.36 3.69
N THR A 59 7.47 -20.41 3.99
CA THR A 59 7.07 -19.03 4.29
C THR A 59 6.35 -18.37 3.11
N PHE A 60 6.81 -18.58 1.88
CA PHE A 60 6.16 -18.06 0.68
C PHE A 60 4.76 -18.65 0.49
N LEU A 61 4.63 -19.98 0.59
CA LEU A 61 3.33 -20.65 0.43
C LEU A 61 2.32 -20.17 1.48
N LEU A 62 2.70 -20.04 2.75
CA LEU A 62 1.81 -19.51 3.78
C LEU A 62 1.36 -18.07 3.48
N ALA A 63 2.28 -17.22 3.02
CA ALA A 63 1.96 -15.84 2.67
C ALA A 63 1.01 -15.74 1.46
N VAL A 64 1.20 -16.58 0.44
CA VAL A 64 0.31 -16.62 -0.75
C VAL A 64 -1.08 -17.14 -0.39
N ASN A 65 -1.19 -18.07 0.56
CA ASN A 65 -2.47 -18.56 1.08
C ASN A 65 -3.18 -17.56 2.01
N GLY A 66 -2.66 -16.34 2.17
CA GLY A 66 -3.31 -15.25 2.91
C GLY A 66 -3.10 -15.29 4.43
N GLN A 67 -2.18 -16.13 4.92
CA GLN A 67 -1.85 -16.16 6.35
C GLN A 67 -1.25 -14.82 6.80
N THR A 68 -1.64 -14.36 7.98
CA THR A 68 -1.12 -13.11 8.55
C THR A 68 0.31 -13.27 9.06
N GLN A 69 1.03 -12.15 9.22
CA GLN A 69 2.41 -12.18 9.74
C GLN A 69 2.48 -12.85 11.14
N THR A 70 1.46 -12.67 11.96
CA THR A 70 1.36 -13.26 13.30
C THR A 70 1.16 -14.77 13.23
N GLU A 71 0.25 -15.24 12.36
CA GLU A 71 0.02 -16.66 12.11
C GLU A 71 1.28 -17.36 11.60
N ILE A 72 1.96 -16.78 10.61
CA ILE A 72 3.18 -17.35 10.03
C ILE A 72 4.29 -17.46 11.09
N ARG A 73 4.44 -16.45 11.96
CA ARG A 73 5.41 -16.51 13.07
C ARG A 73 5.09 -17.65 14.03
N HIS A 74 3.82 -17.80 14.39
CA HIS A 74 3.37 -18.85 15.29
C HIS A 74 3.60 -20.24 14.70
N LEU A 75 3.15 -20.46 13.46
CA LEU A 75 3.27 -21.75 12.75
C LEU A 75 4.73 -22.16 12.51
N LEU A 76 5.61 -21.20 12.20
CA LEU A 76 7.01 -21.49 11.92
C LEU A 76 7.91 -21.38 13.16
N SER A 77 7.36 -21.02 14.32
CA SER A 77 8.12 -20.77 15.56
C SER A 77 9.31 -19.82 15.35
N VAL A 78 9.10 -18.73 14.58
CA VAL A 78 10.14 -17.74 14.26
C VAL A 78 9.86 -16.37 14.86
N ASN A 79 10.94 -15.64 15.18
CA ASN A 79 10.83 -14.26 15.60
C ASN A 79 10.52 -13.32 14.42
N GLU A 80 10.15 -12.08 14.73
CA GLU A 80 9.77 -11.07 13.73
C GLU A 80 10.90 -10.71 12.76
N VAL A 81 12.12 -10.64 13.26
CA VAL A 81 13.31 -10.26 12.49
C VAL A 81 13.62 -11.34 11.46
N THR A 82 13.59 -12.60 11.88
CA THR A 82 13.76 -13.76 11.00
C THR A 82 12.68 -13.81 9.93
N LEU A 83 11.41 -13.57 10.28
CA LEU A 83 10.35 -13.53 9.27
C LEU A 83 10.56 -12.40 8.26
N ARG A 84 10.93 -11.20 8.72
CA ARG A 84 11.28 -10.09 7.81
C ARG A 84 12.44 -10.44 6.88
N GLN A 85 13.51 -11.03 7.42
CA GLN A 85 14.65 -11.48 6.63
C GLN A 85 14.22 -12.50 5.57
N ARG A 86 13.42 -13.50 5.94
CA ARG A 86 12.89 -14.49 5.00
C ARG A 86 12.08 -13.83 3.87
N ILE A 87 11.18 -12.89 4.20
CA ILE A 87 10.38 -12.16 3.19
C ILE A 87 11.28 -11.31 2.27
N CYS A 88 12.25 -10.59 2.83
CA CYS A 88 13.21 -9.82 2.03
C CYS A 88 13.99 -10.72 1.05
N GLU A 89 14.37 -11.90 1.51
CA GLU A 89 15.22 -12.83 0.79
C GLU A 89 14.46 -13.63 -0.28
N ILE A 90 13.17 -13.90 -0.03
CA ILE A 90 12.20 -14.34 -1.03
C ILE A 90 12.05 -13.28 -2.13
N ARG A 91 11.78 -12.01 -1.76
CA ARG A 91 11.62 -10.91 -2.73
C ARG A 91 12.88 -10.70 -3.58
N LYS A 92 14.06 -10.83 -2.98
CA LYS A 92 15.34 -10.72 -3.68
C LYS A 92 15.49 -11.82 -4.75
N ARG A 93 15.18 -13.07 -4.40
CA ARG A 93 15.25 -14.21 -5.34
C ARG A 93 14.22 -14.11 -6.46
N LEU A 94 12.99 -13.74 -6.13
CA LEU A 94 11.94 -13.56 -7.15
C LEU A 94 12.28 -12.43 -8.12
N ARG A 95 12.87 -11.33 -7.65
CA ARG A 95 13.39 -10.26 -8.52
C ARG A 95 14.51 -10.75 -9.43
N ALA A 96 15.47 -11.49 -8.88
CA ALA A 96 16.58 -12.04 -9.66
C ALA A 96 16.11 -13.04 -10.74
N ALA A 97 15.00 -13.72 -10.49
CA ALA A 97 14.36 -14.63 -11.42
C ALA A 97 13.46 -13.93 -12.47
N GLY A 98 13.33 -12.61 -12.44
CA GLY A 98 12.36 -11.89 -13.29
C GLY A 98 10.89 -12.17 -12.95
N LEU A 99 10.63 -12.95 -11.89
CA LEU A 99 9.31 -13.35 -11.43
C LEU A 99 8.60 -12.30 -10.59
N THR A 100 9.22 -11.13 -10.39
CA THR A 100 8.43 -9.96 -10.03
C THR A 100 7.72 -9.48 -11.29
N GLY A 101 6.62 -10.16 -11.61
CA GLY A 101 5.47 -9.46 -12.19
C GLY A 101 5.18 -8.24 -11.32
N SER A 102 4.68 -7.17 -11.95
CA SER A 102 4.20 -5.96 -11.28
C SER A 102 3.62 -6.31 -9.91
N PRO A 103 4.01 -5.63 -8.81
CA PRO A 103 3.48 -5.92 -7.48
C PRO A 103 1.98 -6.07 -7.66
N ALA A 104 1.48 -7.27 -7.32
CA ALA A 104 0.14 -7.73 -7.70
C ALA A 104 -0.82 -6.55 -7.83
N GLU A 105 -1.59 -6.51 -8.91
CA GLU A 105 -2.79 -5.69 -9.18
C GLU A 105 -3.80 -5.56 -8.01
N ARG A 106 -3.42 -5.95 -6.79
CA ARG A 106 -3.92 -5.42 -5.55
C ARG A 106 -3.81 -3.90 -5.57
N LEU A 107 -4.94 -3.31 -5.96
CA LEU A 107 -5.34 -1.91 -5.89
C LEU A 107 -5.32 -1.21 -7.27
N SER A 108 -6.32 -1.57 -8.10
CA SER A 108 -6.94 -0.82 -9.22
C SER A 108 -6.00 0.11 -10.02
N GLU A 109 -5.66 -0.33 -11.24
CA GLU A 109 -4.73 0.30 -12.19
C GLU A 109 -5.06 1.74 -12.63
N ARG A 110 -6.17 2.34 -12.18
CA ARG A 110 -6.54 3.74 -12.51
C ARG A 110 -6.67 4.69 -11.31
N MET A 111 -6.45 4.23 -10.08
CA MET A 111 -6.77 5.06 -8.92
C MET A 111 -5.57 5.76 -8.32
N ALA A 112 -5.61 7.09 -8.39
CA ALA A 112 -4.74 7.94 -7.60
C ALA A 112 -5.14 7.84 -6.11
N PHE A 113 -4.67 6.81 -5.40
CA PHE A 113 -4.93 6.59 -3.96
C PHE A 113 -4.61 7.83 -3.10
N GLY A 114 -3.66 8.65 -3.54
CA GLY A 114 -3.37 9.95 -2.94
C GLY A 114 -4.56 10.92 -3.01
N SER A 115 -5.24 10.99 -4.15
CA SER A 115 -6.44 11.78 -4.39
C SER A 115 -7.64 11.22 -3.63
N ILE A 116 -7.84 9.90 -3.65
CA ILE A 116 -8.89 9.22 -2.86
C ILE A 116 -8.71 9.53 -1.37
N ARG A 117 -7.49 9.35 -0.85
CA ARG A 117 -7.18 9.69 0.54
C ARG A 117 -7.39 11.17 0.84
N GLN A 118 -7.11 12.07 -0.11
CA GLN A 118 -7.39 13.50 0.08
C GLN A 118 -8.88 13.80 0.16
N ALA A 119 -9.70 13.13 -0.64
CA ALA A 119 -11.15 13.26 -0.62
C ALA A 119 -11.76 12.67 0.67
N LEU A 120 -11.19 11.57 1.19
CA LEU A 120 -11.64 10.92 2.43
C LEU A 120 -11.28 11.69 3.71
N ARG A 121 -10.15 12.40 3.74
CA ARG A 121 -9.69 13.14 4.93
C ARG A 121 -10.68 14.18 5.47
N PRO A 122 -11.30 15.05 4.65
CA PRO A 122 -12.31 15.97 5.13
C PRO A 122 -13.59 15.23 5.58
N MET A 123 -14.00 14.14 4.93
CA MET A 123 -15.16 13.36 5.35
C MET A 123 -15.00 12.78 6.77
N VAL A 124 -13.82 12.23 7.08
CA VAL A 124 -13.48 11.76 8.44
C VAL A 124 -13.46 12.91 9.45
N ARG A 125 -13.02 14.11 9.04
CA ARG A 125 -12.88 15.27 9.93
C ARG A 125 -14.19 16.01 10.19
N HIS A 126 -15.10 16.04 9.22
CA HIS A 126 -16.29 16.90 9.26
C HIS A 126 -17.57 16.13 9.56
N THR A 127 -17.65 14.86 9.19
CA THR A 127 -18.90 14.09 9.28
C THR A 127 -18.96 13.17 10.51
N GLY A 128 -17.97 13.24 11.40
CA GLY A 128 -17.89 12.31 12.55
C GLY A 128 -17.63 10.85 12.13
N ALA A 129 -17.23 10.61 10.88
CA ALA A 129 -16.87 9.28 10.41
C ALA A 129 -15.63 8.77 11.17
N THR A 130 -15.74 7.58 11.73
CA THR A 130 -14.66 6.87 12.43
C THR A 130 -13.74 6.15 11.45
N LEU A 131 -14.28 5.69 10.32
CA LEU A 131 -13.55 4.99 9.28
C LEU A 131 -14.02 5.48 7.91
N ALA A 132 -13.10 5.60 6.95
CA ALA A 132 -13.46 5.88 5.58
C ALA A 132 -12.56 5.09 4.62
N THR A 133 -13.19 4.50 3.61
CA THR A 133 -12.58 3.65 2.59
C THR A 133 -13.16 3.98 1.22
N HIS A 134 -12.75 3.23 0.20
CA HIS A 134 -13.34 3.27 -1.13
C HIS A 134 -13.58 1.85 -1.65
N ASP A 135 -14.56 1.71 -2.54
CA ASP A 135 -14.83 0.51 -3.32
C ASP A 135 -13.80 0.36 -4.48
N PRO A 136 -13.64 -0.81 -5.15
CA PRO A 136 -12.75 -0.97 -6.30
C PRO A 136 -12.99 0.04 -7.44
N ASP A 137 -14.23 0.57 -7.52
CA ASP A 137 -14.66 1.61 -8.47
C ASP A 137 -14.39 3.05 -7.98
N GLY A 138 -13.84 3.22 -6.77
CA GLY A 138 -13.38 4.51 -6.25
C GLY A 138 -14.46 5.32 -5.55
N HIS A 139 -15.66 4.76 -5.42
CA HIS A 139 -16.72 5.32 -4.61
C HIS A 139 -16.29 5.38 -3.14
N LEU A 140 -16.45 6.55 -2.53
CA LEU A 140 -16.03 6.80 -1.15
C LEU A 140 -17.10 6.30 -0.19
N ILE A 141 -16.70 5.42 0.74
CA ILE A 141 -17.56 4.82 1.76
C ILE A 141 -17.06 5.29 3.12
N CYS A 142 -17.96 5.78 3.97
CA CYS A 142 -17.63 6.25 5.33
C CYS A 142 -18.50 5.54 6.37
N PHE A 143 -17.92 5.23 7.53
CA PHE A 143 -18.56 4.60 8.67
C PHE A 143 -18.34 5.45 9.93
N GLY A 144 -19.37 5.64 10.74
CA GLY A 144 -19.35 6.53 11.91
C GLY A 144 -20.72 6.63 12.57
N ARG A 145 -20.77 7.32 13.71
CA ARG A 145 -22.03 7.60 14.41
C ARG A 145 -22.69 8.81 13.76
N ASP A 146 -24.01 8.76 13.61
CA ASP A 146 -24.86 9.84 13.04
C ASP A 146 -24.58 10.25 11.58
N LEU A 147 -23.97 9.38 10.77
CA LEU A 147 -23.71 9.65 9.34
C LEU A 147 -24.97 9.82 8.47
N THR A 148 -26.14 9.42 8.97
CA THR A 148 -27.43 9.55 8.28
C THR A 148 -28.03 10.96 8.33
N LYS A 149 -27.37 11.94 8.95
CA LYS A 149 -27.93 13.28 9.14
C LYS A 149 -27.12 14.40 8.48
N SER A 150 -26.89 14.33 7.17
CA SER A 150 -26.60 15.54 6.40
C SER A 150 -27.03 15.42 4.93
N ARG A 151 -28.30 15.69 4.67
CA ARG A 151 -28.72 16.21 3.37
C ARG A 151 -29.23 17.64 3.61
N PRO A 152 -28.41 18.70 3.44
CA PRO A 152 -28.99 20.01 3.22
C PRO A 152 -29.56 20.01 1.78
N ALA A 153 -30.82 20.39 1.67
CA ALA A 153 -31.50 20.57 0.40
C ALA A 153 -30.73 21.56 -0.47
N ALA A 154 -30.52 21.20 -1.74
CA ALA A 154 -30.10 22.16 -2.75
C ALA A 154 -31.24 23.16 -2.93
N THR A 155 -30.93 24.46 -2.79
CA THR A 155 -31.75 25.57 -3.26
C THR A 155 -30.93 26.30 -4.31
#